data_AF-A0A535L6T4-F1
#
_entry.id   AF-A0A535L6T4-F1
#
_cell.length_a   1.000
_cell.length_b   1.000
_cell.length_c   1.000
_cell.angle_alpha   90.00
_cell.angle_beta   90.00
_cell.angle_gamma   90.00
#
_symmetry.space_group_name_H-M   'P 1'
#
loop_
_entity.id
_entity.type
_entity.pdbx_description
1 polymer ?
#
loop_
_entity_poly.entity_id
_entity_poly.type
_entity_poly.pdbx_seq_one_letter_code
_entity_poly.pdbx_strand_id
1 'polypeptide(L)'
;MAELDERARLGVLMGGFAVTQMLYVAARLNLADHLARGPLTYEQLAAECGARPDPLRRVVSALAGTGVFEIGEDGRVGNTLMSALLRSGAPDSLRPLALLYGEEHYHAMAELLSAVRRGGTAFEHAYRKSHYSYLASNADAARAYHDAVNAETARSAEAAVRAYDFSGAEM
;
A
#
# COMPACT_ATOMS: atom_id res chain seq x y z
N MET A 1 10.81 23.92 1.31
CA MET A 1 11.11 22.83 0.36
C MET A 1 11.51 23.48 -0.94
N ALA A 2 12.76 23.29 -1.39
CA ALA A 2 13.17 23.81 -2.70
C ALA A 2 12.25 23.20 -3.77
N GLU A 3 11.72 24.05 -4.64
CA GLU A 3 10.97 23.64 -5.82
C GLU A 3 11.88 22.69 -6.61
N LEU A 4 11.52 21.41 -6.65
CA LEU A 4 12.24 20.43 -7.46
C LEU A 4 12.17 20.93 -8.91
N ASP A 5 13.31 21.09 -9.57
CA ASP A 5 13.33 21.31 -11.01
C ASP A 5 12.44 20.24 -11.68
N GLU A 6 11.66 20.63 -12.68
CA GLU A 6 10.56 19.81 -13.23
C GLU A 6 11.04 18.43 -13.69
N ARG A 7 12.32 18.33 -14.11
CA ARG A 7 12.97 17.05 -14.42
C ARG A 7 12.99 16.10 -13.23
N ALA A 8 13.33 16.59 -12.03
CA ALA A 8 13.39 15.78 -10.82
C ALA A 8 11.99 15.36 -10.38
N ARG A 9 11.00 16.27 -10.48
CA ARG A 9 9.60 15.96 -10.18
C ARG A 9 9.06 14.86 -11.10
N LEU A 10 9.30 14.96 -12.40
CA LEU A 10 8.92 13.94 -13.37
C LEU A 10 9.60 12.59 -13.07
N GLY A 11 10.88 12.61 -12.69
CA GLY A 11 11.62 11.42 -12.26
C GLY A 11 10.98 10.71 -11.06
N VAL A 12 10.55 11.47 -10.05
CA VAL A 12 9.83 10.91 -8.88
C VAL A 12 8.52 10.26 -9.30
N LEU A 13 7.73 10.92 -10.16
CA LEU A 13 6.46 10.37 -10.65
C LEU A 13 6.67 9.09 -11.45
N MET A 14 7.67 9.06 -12.35
CA MET A 14 8.03 7.86 -13.11
C MET A 14 8.51 6.72 -12.23
N GLY A 15 9.22 7.03 -11.13
CA GLY A 15 9.73 6.05 -10.17
C GLY A 15 8.69 5.54 -9.16
N GLY A 16 7.46 6.08 -9.17
CA GLY A 16 6.43 5.76 -8.17
C GLY A 16 6.09 4.27 -8.05
N PHE A 17 6.24 3.51 -9.14
CA PHE A 17 6.02 2.05 -9.13
C PHE A 17 6.89 1.33 -8.09
N ALA A 18 8.13 1.80 -7.89
CA ALA A 18 9.06 1.19 -6.94
C ALA A 18 8.58 1.42 -5.50
N VAL A 19 8.08 2.61 -5.20
CA VAL A 19 7.51 2.94 -3.89
C VAL A 19 6.26 2.11 -3.62
N THR A 20 5.37 1.95 -4.61
CA THR A 20 4.19 1.08 -4.50
C THR A 20 4.59 -0.36 -4.11
N GLN A 21 5.59 -0.94 -4.79
CA GLN A 21 6.05 -2.29 -4.48
C GLN A 21 6.78 -2.40 -3.13
N MET A 22 7.52 -1.37 -2.71
CA MET A 22 8.14 -1.36 -1.38
C MET A 22 7.09 -1.28 -0.27
N LEU A 23 6.05 -0.46 -0.42
CA LEU A 23 4.91 -0.40 0.50
C LEU A 23 4.16 -1.74 0.55
N TYR A 24 3.96 -2.38 -0.61
CA TYR A 24 3.40 -3.72 -0.68
C TYR A 24 4.23 -4.73 0.12
N VAL A 25 5.55 -4.75 -0.05
CA VAL A 25 6.45 -5.63 0.73
C VAL A 25 6.30 -5.36 2.22
N ALA A 26 6.29 -4.09 2.63
CA ALA A 26 6.12 -3.73 4.04
C ALA A 26 4.78 -4.21 4.62
N ALA A 27 3.70 -4.06 3.85
CA ALA A 27 2.35 -4.51 4.22
C ALA A 27 2.24 -6.04 4.27
N ARG A 28 2.81 -6.73 3.28
CA ARG A 28 2.76 -8.20 3.17
C ARG A 28 3.57 -8.90 4.25
N LEU A 29 4.70 -8.30 4.64
CA LEU A 29 5.55 -8.77 5.74
C LEU A 29 5.12 -8.24 7.12
N ASN A 30 3.98 -7.52 7.21
CA ASN A 30 3.44 -6.96 8.45
C ASN A 30 4.45 -6.14 9.27
N LEU A 31 5.37 -5.42 8.61
CA LEU A 31 6.48 -4.76 9.30
C LEU A 31 5.99 -3.79 10.38
N ALA A 32 4.94 -3.02 10.08
CA ALA A 32 4.35 -2.08 11.01
C ALA A 32 3.76 -2.75 12.26
N ASP A 33 3.26 -3.98 12.14
CA ASP A 33 2.72 -4.75 13.27
C ASP A 33 3.84 -5.28 14.17
N HIS A 34 4.92 -5.81 13.59
CA HIS A 34 6.10 -6.24 14.36
C HIS A 34 6.74 -5.07 15.13
N LEU A 35 6.79 -3.90 14.50
CA LEU A 35 7.31 -2.67 15.09
C LEU A 35 6.35 -1.98 16.08
N ALA A 36 5.10 -2.45 16.21
CA ALA A 36 4.13 -1.86 17.13
C ALA A 36 4.53 -2.01 18.62
N ARG A 37 5.41 -2.97 18.93
CA ARG A 37 5.94 -3.19 20.29
C ARG A 37 7.21 -2.39 20.59
N GLY A 38 7.74 -1.68 19.58
CA GLY A 38 8.94 -0.85 19.70
C GLY A 38 9.96 -1.13 18.59
N PRO A 39 11.05 -0.33 18.53
CA PRO A 39 12.03 -0.43 17.48
C PRO A 39 12.85 -1.73 17.48
N LEU A 40 13.15 -2.25 16.29
CA LEU A 40 13.90 -3.51 16.09
C LEU A 40 15.13 -3.29 15.22
N THR A 41 16.17 -4.10 15.41
CA THR A 41 17.27 -4.15 14.41
C THR A 41 16.78 -4.82 13.13
N TYR A 42 17.52 -4.66 12.02
CA TYR A 42 17.18 -5.34 10.76
C TYR A 42 17.16 -6.86 10.89
N GLU A 43 18.06 -7.43 11.70
CA GLU A 43 18.15 -8.86 11.96
C GLU A 43 16.93 -9.35 12.74
N GLN A 44 16.52 -8.61 13.77
CA GLN A 44 15.33 -8.91 14.56
C GLN A 44 14.07 -8.83 13.69
N LEU A 45 13.89 -7.73 12.96
CA LEU A 45 12.73 -7.53 12.11
C LEU A 45 12.66 -8.59 10.99
N ALA A 46 13.79 -8.93 10.38
CA ALA A 46 13.84 -9.98 9.37
C ALA A 46 13.49 -11.36 9.94
N ALA A 47 13.94 -11.68 11.15
CA ALA A 47 13.57 -12.93 11.82
C ALA A 47 12.07 -13.00 12.12
N GLU A 48 11.49 -11.90 12.61
CA GLU A 48 10.06 -11.79 12.92
C GLU A 48 9.15 -11.98 11.69
N CYS A 49 9.55 -11.44 10.53
CA CYS A 49 8.74 -11.52 9.31
C CYS A 49 9.18 -12.58 8.30
N GLY A 50 10.18 -13.41 8.65
CA GLY A 50 10.69 -14.48 7.77
C GLY A 50 11.43 -13.97 6.53
N ALA A 51 12.03 -12.78 6.59
CA ALA A 51 12.77 -12.16 5.49
C ALA A 51 14.28 -12.37 5.61
N ARG A 52 15.02 -11.95 4.57
CA ARG A 52 16.48 -11.85 4.61
C ARG A 52 16.90 -10.44 5.06
N PRO A 53 17.83 -10.28 6.02
CA PRO A 53 18.21 -8.97 6.56
C PRO A 53 18.66 -7.96 5.49
N ASP A 54 19.55 -8.35 4.57
CA ASP A 54 20.12 -7.41 3.60
C ASP A 54 19.10 -6.85 2.57
N PRO A 55 18.29 -7.69 1.89
CA PRO A 55 17.21 -7.18 1.05
C PRO A 55 16.19 -6.34 1.83
N LEU A 56 15.81 -6.79 3.03
CA LEU A 56 14.85 -6.06 3.87
C LEU A 56 15.39 -4.68 4.24
N ARG A 57 16.67 -4.60 4.62
CA ARG A 57 17.36 -3.34 4.92
C ARG A 57 17.26 -2.36 3.78
N ARG A 58 17.48 -2.80 2.53
CA ARG A 58 17.37 -1.91 1.35
C ARG A 58 15.97 -1.33 1.18
N VAL A 59 14.93 -2.16 1.34
CA VAL A 59 13.53 -1.73 1.23
C VAL A 59 13.18 -0.74 2.35
N VAL A 60 13.50 -1.11 3.59
CA VAL A 60 13.18 -0.29 4.77
C VAL A 60 13.97 1.02 4.76
N SER A 61 15.25 1.02 4.38
CA SER A 61 16.03 2.26 4.22
C SER A 61 15.44 3.19 3.17
N ALA A 62 14.97 2.66 2.04
CA ALA A 62 14.34 3.48 1.01
C ALA A 62 13.02 4.10 1.50
N LEU A 63 12.18 3.32 2.19
CA LEU A 63 10.94 3.80 2.81
C LEU A 63 11.19 4.75 3.99
N ALA A 64 12.28 4.59 4.74
CA ALA A 64 12.69 5.53 5.76
C ALA A 64 13.11 6.88 5.15
N GLY A 65 13.78 6.84 3.99
CA GLY A 65 14.09 8.05 3.20
C GLY A 65 12.86 8.82 2.73
N THR A 66 11.69 8.18 2.66
CA THR A 66 10.40 8.84 2.36
C THR A 66 9.57 9.16 3.61
N GLY A 67 10.08 8.90 4.81
CA GLY A 67 9.40 9.13 6.09
C GLY A 67 8.32 8.08 6.43
N VAL A 68 8.27 6.95 5.73
CA VAL A 68 7.33 5.86 6.07
C VAL A 68 7.78 5.18 7.36
N PHE A 69 9.05 4.80 7.45
CA PHE A 69 9.67 4.31 8.69
C PHE A 69 10.69 5.32 9.21
N GLU A 70 11.15 5.12 10.44
CA GLU A 70 12.28 5.87 10.99
C GLU A 70 13.43 4.92 11.31
N ILE A 71 14.66 5.44 11.25
CA ILE A 71 15.86 4.73 11.68
C ILE A 71 16.47 5.58 12.80
N GLY A 72 16.46 5.05 14.02
CA GLY A 72 17.04 5.70 15.18
C GLY A 72 18.56 5.83 15.08
N GLU A 73 19.15 6.64 15.97
CA GLU A 73 20.61 6.83 16.05
C GLU A 73 21.36 5.52 16.35
N ASP A 74 20.69 4.57 17.01
CA ASP A 74 21.19 3.22 17.28
C ASP A 74 21.04 2.24 16.10
N GLY A 75 20.54 2.72 14.96
CA GLY A 75 20.32 1.94 13.74
C GLY A 75 19.07 1.07 13.76
N ARG A 76 18.21 1.19 14.77
CA ARG A 76 16.97 0.41 14.87
C ARG A 76 15.84 1.06 14.08
N VAL A 77 15.01 0.22 13.48
CA VAL A 77 13.86 0.63 12.68
C VAL A 77 12.67 0.83 13.62
N GLY A 78 12.00 1.97 13.51
CA GLY A 78 10.79 2.32 14.25
C GLY A 78 9.60 2.63 13.34
N ASN A 79 8.40 2.63 13.91
CA ASN A 79 7.20 3.10 13.23
C ASN A 79 7.11 4.63 13.28
N THR A 80 6.70 5.24 12.17
CA THR A 80 6.22 6.63 12.16
C THR A 80 4.69 6.65 12.20
N LEU A 81 4.10 7.85 12.20
CA LEU A 81 2.66 8.00 11.97
C LEU A 81 2.22 7.42 10.61
N MET A 82 3.08 7.45 9.60
CA MET A 82 2.76 6.97 8.26
C MET A 82 2.81 5.43 8.18
N SER A 83 3.84 4.78 8.73
CA SER A 83 3.85 3.31 8.79
C SER A 83 2.80 2.75 9.74
N ALA A 84 2.37 3.51 10.76
CA ALA A 84 1.27 3.09 11.63
C ALA A 84 -0.04 2.88 10.85
N LEU A 85 -0.26 3.57 9.72
CA LEU A 85 -1.39 3.32 8.81
C LEU A 85 -1.29 1.97 8.09
N LEU A 86 -0.14 1.30 8.10
CA LEU A 86 0.03 -0.05 7.56
C LEU A 86 -0.20 -1.16 8.60
N ARG A 87 -0.55 -0.81 9.84
CA ARG A 87 -0.87 -1.81 10.88
C ARG A 87 -2.16 -2.54 10.57
N SER A 88 -2.18 -3.84 10.79
CA SER A 88 -3.39 -4.64 10.63
C SER A 88 -4.40 -4.32 11.73
N GLY A 89 -5.70 -4.35 11.38
CA GLY A 89 -6.80 -4.17 12.34
C GLY A 89 -6.98 -2.75 12.90
N ALA A 90 -6.16 -1.77 12.50
CA ALA A 90 -6.41 -0.37 12.82
C ALA A 90 -7.62 0.15 12.02
N PRO A 91 -8.53 0.95 12.61
CA PRO A 91 -9.69 1.50 11.90
C PRO A 91 -9.33 2.25 10.60
N ASP A 92 -8.24 3.02 10.63
CA ASP A 92 -7.74 3.80 9.48
C ASP A 92 -6.63 3.07 8.69
N SER A 93 -6.60 1.73 8.74
CA SER A 93 -5.55 0.96 8.08
C SER A 93 -5.63 1.06 6.56
N LEU A 94 -4.50 1.46 5.95
CA LEU A 94 -4.25 1.44 4.51
C LEU A 94 -3.57 0.14 4.06
N ARG A 95 -3.33 -0.80 4.98
CA ARG A 95 -2.72 -2.11 4.65
C ARG A 95 -3.50 -2.87 3.55
N PRO A 96 -4.84 -2.95 3.57
CA PRO A 96 -5.59 -3.60 2.50
C PRO A 96 -5.35 -2.99 1.12
N LEU A 97 -5.26 -1.65 1.03
CA LEU A 97 -4.96 -0.95 -0.23
C LEU A 97 -3.53 -1.24 -0.71
N ALA A 98 -2.55 -1.25 0.21
CA ALA A 98 -1.16 -1.57 -0.15
C ALA A 98 -1.02 -3.00 -0.71
N LEU A 99 -1.79 -3.96 -0.19
CA LEU A 99 -1.88 -5.31 -0.74
C LEU A 99 -2.51 -5.32 -2.13
N LEU A 100 -3.70 -4.71 -2.25
CA LEU A 100 -4.44 -4.64 -3.51
C LEU A 100 -3.62 -4.02 -4.65
N TYR A 101 -2.94 -2.90 -4.38
CA TYR A 101 -2.12 -2.19 -5.35
C TYR A 101 -0.79 -2.86 -5.66
N GLY A 102 -0.30 -3.73 -4.77
CA GLY A 102 0.94 -4.47 -4.96
C GLY A 102 0.80 -5.78 -5.74
N GLU A 103 -0.41 -6.33 -5.77
CA GLU A 103 -0.73 -7.61 -6.42
C GLU A 103 -1.31 -7.39 -7.82
N GLU A 104 -2.56 -7.78 -8.08
CA GLU A 104 -3.10 -7.85 -9.44
C GLU A 104 -3.20 -6.49 -10.13
N HIS A 105 -3.43 -5.43 -9.37
CA HIS A 105 -3.51 -4.07 -9.92
C HIS A 105 -2.16 -3.61 -10.46
N TYR A 106 -1.06 -3.97 -9.79
CA TYR A 106 0.29 -3.66 -10.26
C TYR A 106 0.57 -4.32 -11.61
N HIS A 107 0.24 -5.62 -11.72
CA HIS A 107 0.40 -6.37 -12.97
C HIS A 107 -0.49 -5.83 -14.08
N ALA A 108 -1.74 -5.47 -13.76
CA ALA A 108 -2.66 -4.85 -14.72
C ALA A 108 -2.09 -3.55 -15.28
N MET A 109 -1.45 -2.70 -14.46
CA MET A 109 -0.88 -1.43 -14.93
C MET A 109 0.22 -1.60 -15.99
N ALA A 110 0.92 -2.73 -16.03
CA ALA A 110 1.87 -3.01 -17.11
C ALA A 110 1.20 -3.11 -18.50
N GLU A 111 -0.08 -3.47 -18.53
CA GLU A 111 -0.87 -3.60 -19.76
C GLU A 111 -1.67 -2.33 -20.12
N LEU A 112 -1.43 -1.21 -19.43
CA LEU A 112 -2.17 0.03 -19.68
C LEU A 112 -1.97 0.54 -21.12
N LEU A 113 -0.77 0.40 -21.68
CA LEU A 113 -0.49 0.77 -23.07
C LEU A 113 -1.32 -0.07 -24.07
N SER A 114 -1.47 -1.37 -23.78
CA SER A 114 -2.30 -2.28 -24.58
C SER A 114 -3.75 -1.84 -24.58
N ALA A 115 -4.30 -1.50 -23.40
CA ALA A 115 -5.67 -1.03 -23.26
C ALA A 115 -5.93 0.27 -24.04
N VAL A 116 -5.01 1.23 -23.95
CA VAL A 116 -5.13 2.50 -24.70
C VAL A 116 -5.10 2.27 -26.22
N ARG A 117 -4.23 1.38 -26.71
CA ARG A 117 -4.07 1.13 -28.15
C ARG A 117 -5.16 0.25 -28.76
N ARG A 118 -5.68 -0.71 -27.99
CA ARG A 118 -6.54 -1.80 -28.50
C ARG A 118 -7.95 -1.78 -27.89
N GLY A 119 -8.25 -0.83 -27.02
CA GLY A 119 -9.50 -0.78 -26.26
C GLY A 119 -9.52 -1.78 -25.10
N GLY A 120 -10.60 -1.72 -24.32
CA GLY A 120 -10.76 -2.51 -23.08
C GLY A 120 -10.00 -1.92 -21.90
N THR A 121 -9.84 -2.72 -20.85
CA THR A 121 -9.15 -2.34 -19.61
C THR A 121 -7.78 -3.00 -19.49
N ALA A 122 -6.86 -2.36 -18.78
CA ALA A 122 -5.53 -2.93 -18.52
C ALA A 122 -5.61 -4.31 -17.83
N PHE A 123 -6.60 -4.47 -16.95
CA PHE A 123 -6.88 -5.73 -16.25
C PHE A 123 -7.29 -6.85 -17.22
N GLU A 124 -8.15 -6.58 -18.20
CA GLU A 124 -8.56 -7.58 -19.21
C GLU A 124 -7.39 -8.02 -20.09
N HIS A 125 -6.48 -7.10 -20.43
CA HIS A 125 -5.27 -7.45 -21.18
C HIS A 125 -4.33 -8.34 -20.37
N ALA A 126 -4.17 -8.07 -19.07
CA ALA A 126 -3.31 -8.85 -18.18
C ALA A 126 -3.88 -10.24 -17.84
N TYR A 127 -5.17 -10.32 -17.52
CA TYR A 127 -5.81 -11.52 -16.95
C TYR A 127 -6.77 -12.25 -17.88
N ARG A 128 -7.02 -11.72 -19.09
CA ARG A 128 -7.96 -12.27 -20.08
C ARG A 128 -9.39 -12.46 -19.55
N LYS A 129 -9.74 -11.72 -18.50
CA LYS A 129 -11.04 -11.70 -17.84
C LYS A 129 -11.36 -10.26 -17.43
N SER A 130 -12.64 -9.92 -17.36
CA SER A 130 -13.05 -8.70 -16.66
C SER A 130 -12.69 -8.80 -15.18
N HIS A 131 -12.55 -7.65 -14.51
CA HIS A 131 -12.17 -7.59 -13.10
C HIS A 131 -13.08 -8.47 -12.22
N TYR A 132 -14.40 -8.30 -12.30
CA TYR A 132 -15.34 -9.09 -11.49
C TYR A 132 -15.36 -10.58 -11.86
N SER A 133 -15.17 -10.94 -13.14
CA SER A 133 -15.05 -12.35 -13.53
C SER A 133 -13.80 -13.00 -12.94
N TYR A 134 -12.70 -12.25 -12.85
CA TYR A 134 -11.49 -12.71 -12.17
C TYR A 134 -11.73 -12.93 -10.69
N LEU A 135 -12.29 -11.93 -9.98
CA LEU A 135 -12.61 -12.03 -8.54
C LEU A 135 -13.55 -13.22 -8.26
N ALA A 136 -14.60 -13.41 -9.07
CA ALA A 136 -15.53 -14.54 -8.92
C ALA A 136 -14.84 -15.92 -9.07
N SER A 137 -13.69 -15.98 -9.74
CA SER A 137 -12.92 -17.20 -9.95
C SER A 137 -11.67 -17.33 -9.07
N ASN A 138 -11.36 -16.32 -8.26
CA ASN A 138 -10.20 -16.29 -7.37
C ASN A 138 -10.60 -15.76 -5.99
N ALA A 139 -10.86 -16.68 -5.06
CA ALA A 139 -11.35 -16.36 -3.72
C ALA A 139 -10.37 -15.49 -2.90
N ASP A 140 -9.07 -15.64 -3.11
CA ASP A 140 -8.06 -14.85 -2.40
C ASP A 140 -8.03 -13.41 -2.91
N ALA A 141 -8.07 -13.22 -4.23
CA ALA A 141 -8.17 -11.89 -4.82
C ALA A 141 -9.50 -11.19 -4.47
N ALA A 142 -10.61 -11.94 -4.46
CA ALA A 142 -11.92 -11.42 -4.01
C ALA A 142 -11.88 -10.93 -2.57
N ARG A 143 -11.25 -11.70 -1.66
CA ARG A 143 -11.09 -11.31 -0.26
C ARG A 143 -10.24 -10.05 -0.13
N ALA A 144 -9.08 -10.00 -0.77
CA ALA A 144 -8.19 -8.83 -0.75
C ALA A 144 -8.90 -7.56 -1.29
N TYR A 145 -9.66 -7.70 -2.39
CA TYR A 145 -10.45 -6.60 -2.95
C TYR A 145 -11.55 -6.14 -1.99
N HIS A 146 -12.33 -7.06 -1.42
CA HIS A 146 -13.39 -6.70 -0.47
C HIS A 146 -12.83 -6.02 0.78
N ASP A 147 -11.73 -6.52 1.34
CA ASP A 147 -11.07 -5.91 2.50
C ASP A 147 -10.64 -4.46 2.19
N ALA A 148 -10.09 -4.22 1.00
CA ALA A 148 -9.69 -2.89 0.55
C ALA A 148 -10.88 -1.94 0.32
N VAL A 149 -11.92 -2.40 -0.37
CA VAL A 149 -13.13 -1.59 -0.62
C VAL A 149 -13.86 -1.26 0.67
N ASN A 150 -13.95 -2.21 1.61
CA ASN A 150 -14.58 -1.99 2.90
C ASN A 150 -13.81 -0.96 3.74
N ALA A 151 -12.48 -1.05 3.79
CA ALA A 151 -11.65 -0.08 4.49
C ALA A 151 -11.82 1.33 3.92
N GLU A 152 -11.83 1.46 2.59
CA GLU A 152 -12.01 2.75 1.91
C GLU A 152 -13.44 3.32 2.10
N THR A 153 -14.46 2.45 2.09
CA THR A 153 -15.86 2.83 2.30
C THR A 153 -16.07 3.33 3.73
N ALA A 154 -15.55 2.63 4.73
CA ALA A 154 -15.65 3.04 6.14
C ALA A 154 -15.02 4.43 6.34
N ARG A 155 -13.82 4.63 5.82
CA ARG A 155 -13.10 5.92 5.86
C ARG A 155 -13.89 7.05 5.19
N SER A 156 -14.50 6.78 4.03
CA SER A 156 -15.31 7.75 3.29
C SER A 156 -16.63 8.07 3.99
N ALA A 157 -17.29 7.07 4.57
CA ALA A 157 -18.52 7.23 5.34
C ALA A 157 -18.30 8.10 6.58
N GLU A 158 -17.22 7.88 7.32
CA GLU A 158 -16.87 8.74 8.44
C GLU A 158 -16.61 10.20 8.03
N ALA A 159 -15.92 10.41 6.91
CA ALA A 159 -15.71 11.75 6.38
C ALA A 159 -17.03 12.42 6.00
N ALA A 160 -17.97 11.68 5.40
CA ALA A 160 -19.30 12.17 5.06
C ALA A 160 -20.12 12.52 6.30
N VAL A 161 -20.13 11.67 7.34
CA VAL A 161 -20.81 11.93 8.62
C VAL A 161 -20.27 13.18 9.30
N ARG A 162 -18.97 13.44 9.23
CA ARG A 162 -18.37 14.67 9.79
C ARG A 162 -18.66 15.91 8.97
N ALA A 163 -18.83 15.77 7.65
CA ALA A 163 -19.00 16.89 6.74
C ALA A 163 -20.46 17.32 6.53
N TYR A 164 -21.43 16.47 6.91
CA TYR A 164 -22.84 16.71 6.68
C TYR A 164 -23.66 16.56 7.96
N ASP A 165 -24.59 17.48 8.20
CA ASP A 165 -25.51 17.44 9.35
C ASP A 165 -26.71 16.53 9.03
N PHE A 166 -26.74 15.36 9.66
CA PHE A 166 -27.81 14.37 9.50
C PHE A 166 -28.98 14.56 10.48
N SER A 167 -29.00 15.64 11.28
CA SER A 167 -30.04 15.86 12.31
C SER A 167 -31.48 15.96 11.78
N GLY A 168 -31.66 16.28 10.50
CA GLY A 168 -32.96 16.34 9.83
C GLY A 168 -33.34 15.10 9.01
N ALA A 169 -32.58 14.00 9.07
CA ALA A 169 -32.90 12.79 8.32
C ALA A 169 -33.99 11.96 9.01
N GLU A 170 -35.06 11.60 8.28
CA GLU A 170 -36.07 10.63 8.72
C GLU A 170 -35.62 9.21 8.38
N MET A 171 -35.92 8.24 9.26
CA MET A 171 -35.55 6.82 9.10
C MET A 171 -36.41 6.06 8.10
#